data_AF-A0A257URX4-F1
#
_entry.id   AF-A0A257URX4-F1
#
_cell.length_a   1.000
_cell.length_b   1.000
_cell.length_c   1.000
_cell.angle_alpha   90.00
_cell.angle_beta   90.00
_cell.angle_gamma   90.00
#
_symmetry.space_group_name_H-M   'P 1'
#
loop_
_entity.id
_entity.type
_entity.pdbx_description
1 polymer ?
#
loop_
_entity_poly.entity_id
_entity_poly.type
_entity_poly.pdbx_seq_one_letter_code
_entity_poly.pdbx_strand_id
1 'polypeptide(L)' 'EFPVGSHLHFELLVPGLAPPILGEVEVARHTDRLRERVEGFGGRIVSFVGDGQARLHSLFAQR' A
#
# COMPACT_ATOMS: atom_id res chain seq x y z
N GLU A 1 8.39 15.19 -0.89
CA GLU A 1 7.47 14.18 -0.29
C GLU A 1 6.04 14.49 -0.70
N PHE A 2 5.16 13.49 -0.76
CA PHE A 2 3.74 13.68 -1.08
C PHE A 2 2.98 14.19 0.15
N PRO A 3 2.24 15.32 0.10
CA PRO A 3 1.50 15.84 1.24
C PRO A 3 0.47 14.85 1.81
N VAL A 4 0.20 14.90 3.11
CA VAL A 4 -0.95 14.20 3.71
C VAL A 4 -2.25 14.62 3.01
N GLY A 5 -3.11 13.64 2.72
CA GLY A 5 -4.32 13.79 1.90
C GLY A 5 -4.09 13.62 0.39
N SER A 6 -2.84 13.54 -0.07
CA SER A 6 -2.55 13.26 -1.48
C SER A 6 -3.00 11.86 -1.87
N HIS A 7 -3.57 11.74 -3.05
CA HIS A 7 -3.96 10.47 -3.64
C HIS A 7 -2.93 10.04 -4.69
N LEU A 8 -2.50 8.79 -4.62
CA LEU A 8 -1.46 8.22 -5.48
C LEU A 8 -1.91 6.85 -5.98
N HIS A 9 -1.61 6.55 -7.24
CA HIS A 9 -1.67 5.18 -7.72
C HIS A 9 -0.50 4.38 -7.15
N PHE A 10 -0.75 3.14 -6.75
CA PHE A 10 0.28 2.22 -6.29
C PHE A 10 0.31 0.95 -7.13
N GLU A 11 1.49 0.33 -7.12
CA GLU A 11 1.73 -1.03 -7.55
C GLU A 11 2.42 -1.80 -6.42
N LEU A 12 1.80 -2.87 -5.94
CA LEU A 12 2.29 -3.70 -4.86
C LEU A 12 2.69 -5.09 -5.39
N LEU A 13 3.99 -5.35 -5.34
CA LEU A 13 4.58 -6.65 -5.65
C LEU A 13 4.66 -7.48 -4.37
N VAL A 14 3.98 -8.63 -4.35
CA VAL A 14 4.04 -9.56 -3.22
C VAL A 14 4.70 -10.87 -3.68
N PRO A 15 5.68 -11.41 -2.93
CA PRO A 15 6.30 -12.69 -3.26
C PRO A 15 5.27 -13.81 -3.40
N GLY A 16 5.33 -14.56 -4.51
CA GLY A 16 4.39 -15.65 -4.79
C GLY A 16 3.03 -15.22 -5.34
N LEU A 17 2.78 -13.92 -5.49
CA LEU A 17 1.54 -13.38 -6.02
C LEU A 17 1.80 -12.58 -7.31
N ALA A 18 1.32 -13.13 -8.44
CA ALA A 18 1.29 -12.45 -9.74
C ALA A 18 -0.14 -12.44 -10.28
N PRO A 19 -0.58 -11.41 -11.01
CA PRO A 19 0.12 -10.14 -11.33
C PRO A 19 0.22 -9.17 -10.11
N PRO A 20 0.90 -8.02 -10.21
CA PRO A 20 0.93 -7.04 -9.11
C PRO A 20 -0.48 -6.63 -8.64
N ILE A 21 -0.61 -6.22 -7.38
CA ILE A 21 -1.85 -5.60 -6.89
C ILE A 21 -1.77 -4.10 -7.18
N LEU A 22 -2.76 -3.56 -7.87
CA LEU A 22 -2.83 -2.14 -8.22
C LEU A 22 -3.99 -1.46 -7.48
N GLY A 23 -3.89 -0.16 -7.27
CA GLY A 23 -4.95 0.62 -6.66
C GLY A 23 -4.54 2.05 -6.40
N GLU A 24 -5.30 2.69 -5.51
CA GLU A 24 -5.06 4.06 -5.08
C GLU A 24 -4.86 4.09 -3.56
N VAL A 25 -3.96 4.96 -3.11
CA VAL A 25 -3.63 5.16 -1.72
C VAL A 25 -3.69 6.65 -1.39
N GLU A 26 -4.27 6.99 -0.24
CA GLU A 26 -4.18 8.32 0.35
C GLU A 26 -2.99 8.36 1.32
N VAL A 27 -2.15 9.38 1.20
CA VAL A 27 -1.07 9.64 2.16
C VAL A 27 -1.69 10.02 3.51
N ALA A 28 -1.51 9.16 4.52
CA ALA A 28 -2.08 9.36 5.86
C ALA A 28 -1.07 9.98 6.85
N ARG A 29 0.23 9.73 6.67
CA ARG A 29 1.32 10.26 7.50
C ARG A 29 2.67 10.14 6.81
N HIS A 30 3.65 10.90 7.27
CA HIS A 30 5.07 10.66 6.96
C HIS A 30 5.68 9.69 7.97
N THR A 31 6.72 8.97 7.55
CA THR A 31 7.51 8.11 8.45
C THR A 31 8.35 8.95 9.40
N ASP A 32 8.41 8.59 10.67
CA ASP A 32 9.41 9.12 11.59
C ASP A 32 10.74 8.38 11.35
N ARG A 33 11.71 9.06 10.76
CA ARG A 33 13.01 8.46 10.41
C ARG A 33 13.75 7.89 11.62
N LEU A 34 13.65 8.52 12.80
CA LEU A 34 14.35 8.07 14.00
C LEU A 34 13.76 6.76 14.52
N ARG A 35 12.44 6.63 14.43
CA ARG A 35 11.70 5.46 14.91
C ARG A 35 11.65 4.32 13.89
N GLU A 36 11.37 4.63 12.64
CA GLU A 36 11.05 3.66 11.58
C GLU A 36 12.26 3.32 10.69
N ARG A 37 13.34 4.12 10.75
CA ARG A 37 14.60 3.93 10.00
C ARG A 37 14.43 3.84 8.48
N VAL A 38 13.32 4.34 7.96
CA VAL A 38 13.01 4.42 6.53
C VAL A 38 12.43 5.80 6.23
N GLU A 39 12.65 6.29 5.02
CA GLU A 39 12.01 7.48 4.48
C GLU A 39 10.81 7.06 3.63
N GLY A 40 9.64 7.68 3.85
CA GLY A 40 8.45 7.41 3.08
C GLY A 40 7.18 7.92 3.75
N PHE A 41 6.06 7.30 3.42
CA PHE A 41 4.76 7.63 3.97
C PHE A 41 3.99 6.37 4.36
N GLY A 42 3.14 6.50 5.38
CA GLY A 42 2.07 5.56 5.65
C GLY A 42 0.87 5.93 4.80
N GLY A 43 0.38 4.99 4.00
CA GLY A 43 -0.77 5.20 3.12
C GLY A 43 -2.00 4.39 3.56
N ARG A 44 -3.19 4.97 3.39
CA ARG A 44 -4.48 4.28 3.50
C ARG A 44 -4.93 3.88 2.12
N ILE A 45 -5.03 2.58 1.82
CA ILE A 45 -5.55 2.11 0.55
C ILE A 45 -7.02 2.55 0.45
N VAL A 46 -7.37 3.26 -0.63
CA VAL A 46 -8.72 3.79 -0.85
C VAL A 46 -9.48 3.01 -1.91
N SER A 47 -8.76 2.40 -2.86
CA SER A 47 -9.35 1.57 -3.91
C SER A 47 -8.37 0.51 -4.38
N PHE A 48 -8.92 -0.55 -4.99
CA PHE A 48 -8.18 -1.59 -5.69
C PHE A 48 -8.67 -1.66 -7.13
N VAL A 49 -7.75 -1.96 -8.04
CA VAL A 49 -8.10 -2.34 -9.41
C VAL A 49 -8.41 -3.84 -9.44
N GLY A 50 -9.54 -4.21 -10.04
CA GLY A 50 -9.94 -5.62 -10.19
C GLY A 50 -10.13 -6.33 -8.85
N ASP A 51 -9.57 -7.53 -8.73
CA ASP A 51 -9.70 -8.42 -7.56
C ASP A 51 -8.59 -8.21 -6.51
N GLY A 52 -7.85 -7.10 -6.59
CA GLY A 52 -6.68 -6.83 -5.75
C GLY A 52 -6.95 -6.94 -4.23
N GLN A 53 -8.14 -6.52 -3.78
CA GLN A 53 -8.53 -6.63 -2.37
C GLN A 53 -8.63 -8.09 -1.91
N ALA A 54 -9.29 -8.95 -2.69
CA ALA A 54 -9.45 -10.36 -2.37
C ALA A 54 -8.10 -11.09 -2.36
N ARG A 55 -7.24 -10.76 -3.32
CA ARG A 55 -5.88 -11.30 -3.43
C ARG A 55 -4.97 -10.86 -2.28
N LEU A 56 -5.13 -9.63 -1.79
CA LEU A 56 -4.43 -9.17 -0.59
C LEU A 56 -4.92 -9.88 0.67
N HIS A 57 -6.23 -10.06 0.82
CA HIS A 57 -6.81 -10.75 1.98
C HIS A 57 -6.40 -12.23 2.08
N SER A 58 -6.30 -12.94 0.95
CA SER A 58 -5.90 -14.35 0.95
C SER A 58 -4.50 -14.57 1.52
N LEU A 59 -3.60 -13.58 1.44
CA LEU A 59 -2.26 -13.64 2.04
C LEU A 59 -2.30 -13.62 3.57
N PHE A 60 -3.26 -12.92 4.17
CA PHE A 60 -3.41 -12.84 5.62
C PHE A 60 -4.18 -14.02 6.21
N ALA A 61 -5.02 -14.68 5.41
CA ALA A 61 -5.76 -15.88 5.82
C ALA A 61 -4.89 -17.15 5.90
N GLN A 62 -3.67 -17.12 5.36
CA GLN A 62 -2.73 -18.25 5.37
C GLN A 62 -1.78 -18.24 6.59
N ARG A 63 -2.10 -17.47 7.64
CA ARG A 63 -1.32 -17.39 8.89
C ARG A 63 -2.12 -17.88 10.09
#